data_AF-A0A525JPG0-F1
#
_entry.id   AF-A0A525JPG0-F1
#
_cell.length_a   1.000
_cell.length_b   1.000
_cell.length_c   1.000
_cell.angle_alpha   90.00
_cell.angle_beta   90.00
_cell.angle_gamma   90.00
#
_symmetry.space_group_name_H-M   'P 1'
#
loop_
_entity.id
_entity.type
_entity.pdbx_description
1 polymer ?
#
loop_
_entity_poly.entity_id
_entity_poly.type
_entity_poly.pdbx_seq_one_letter_code
_entity_poly.pdbx_strand_id
1 'polypeptide(L)'
;MPWPPSRLSPGRLSPGVAGWLAALASGALWGWAMGAIETLRQPPVDMPLAQLVQFLAAMMILWSATGLCWAVATRLAGQRLSALRMVSNWLLMSLSLSAINALLMVSHTGLGIDDETAVLIGRRVSFDAAYAHTLWMNAVFGGFYVAGYWAFLRAVRSRRRLAQVQLALSDEAALLQAARLNSLRGALQPSVLIAAIRVLRQRYDVDPAAADALLDHLVAYLRAAVGGSARASNARVAEARQALRNAIEDPAFAIPITPGKPPSGATP
;
A
#
# COMPACT_ATOMS: atom_id res chain seq x y z
N MET A 1 -0.96 25.51 -29.67
CA MET A 1 -0.07 25.38 -28.50
C MET A 1 -0.89 24.90 -27.32
N PRO A 2 -0.74 23.65 -26.86
CA PRO A 2 -1.50 23.14 -25.72
C PRO A 2 -0.86 23.64 -24.41
N TRP A 3 -1.68 24.24 -23.56
CA TRP A 3 -1.29 24.66 -22.22
C TRP A 3 -0.93 23.45 -21.35
N PRO A 4 0.18 23.46 -20.59
CA PRO A 4 0.43 22.43 -19.59
C PRO A 4 -0.55 22.62 -18.42
N PRO A 5 -1.23 21.55 -17.95
CA PRO A 5 -2.09 21.63 -16.78
C PRO A 5 -1.23 21.86 -15.54
N SER A 6 -1.22 23.10 -15.04
CA SER A 6 -0.69 23.46 -13.73
C SER A 6 -1.56 22.86 -12.63
N ARG A 7 -1.36 21.56 -12.34
CA ARG A 7 -1.88 20.95 -11.11
C ARG A 7 -1.10 21.51 -9.93
N LEU A 8 -1.56 22.66 -9.42
CA LEU A 8 -1.28 23.11 -8.07
C LEU A 8 -1.86 22.07 -7.12
N SER A 9 -1.03 21.07 -6.81
CA SER A 9 -1.36 20.08 -5.79
C SER A 9 -1.41 20.84 -4.47
N PRO A 10 -2.54 20.88 -3.76
CA PRO A 10 -2.63 21.56 -2.47
C PRO A 10 -1.49 21.07 -1.58
N GLY A 11 -0.75 22.03 -1.00
CA GLY A 11 0.56 21.84 -0.40
C GLY A 11 0.61 20.58 0.49
N ARG A 12 1.15 19.49 -0.06
CA ARG A 12 1.46 18.31 0.74
C ARG A 12 2.56 18.72 1.70
N LEU A 13 2.19 18.87 2.97
CA LEU A 13 3.14 18.97 4.06
C LEU A 13 4.20 17.87 3.87
N SER A 14 5.47 18.24 4.07
CA SER A 14 6.55 17.27 3.95
C SER A 14 6.24 16.06 4.84
N PRO A 15 6.49 14.83 4.39
CA PRO A 15 6.12 13.62 5.11
C PRO A 15 6.68 13.57 6.55
N GLY A 16 7.72 14.36 6.85
CA GLY A 16 8.21 14.58 8.20
C GLY A 16 7.25 15.38 9.09
N VAL A 17 6.75 16.53 8.62
CA VAL A 17 5.90 17.45 9.40
C VAL A 17 4.56 16.83 9.75
N ALA A 18 3.88 16.21 8.77
CA ALA A 18 2.59 15.55 9.00
C ALA A 18 2.72 14.44 10.06
N GLY A 19 3.82 13.69 10.02
CA GLY A 19 4.08 12.67 11.02
C GLY A 19 4.33 13.24 12.42
N TRP A 20 5.01 14.40 12.54
CA TRP A 20 5.23 15.06 13.83
C TRP A 20 3.94 15.59 14.42
N LEU A 21 3.10 16.25 13.60
CA LEU A 21 1.78 16.70 14.04
C LEU A 21 0.91 15.55 14.54
N ALA A 22 0.90 14.42 13.84
CA ALA A 22 0.17 13.24 14.28
C ALA A 22 0.70 12.67 15.62
N ALA A 23 2.01 12.72 15.85
CA ALA A 23 2.59 12.28 17.12
C ALA A 23 2.25 13.24 18.27
N LEU A 24 2.35 14.55 18.05
CA LEU A 24 1.98 15.54 19.06
C LEU A 24 0.48 15.46 19.39
N ALA A 25 -0.37 15.32 18.37
CA ALA A 25 -1.81 15.13 18.56
C ALA A 25 -2.11 13.86 19.36
N SER A 26 -1.44 12.73 19.08
CA SER A 26 -1.65 11.50 19.85
C SER A 26 -1.16 11.61 21.29
N GLY A 27 -0.06 12.34 21.54
CA GLY A 27 0.42 12.65 22.89
C GLY A 27 -0.57 13.51 23.67
N ALA A 28 -1.11 14.56 23.05
CA ALA A 28 -2.12 15.43 23.67
C ALA A 28 -3.42 14.66 23.98
N LEU A 29 -3.90 13.83 23.05
CA LEU A 29 -5.07 12.98 23.26
C LEU A 29 -4.86 11.97 24.39
N TRP A 30 -3.67 11.38 24.49
CA TRP A 30 -3.31 10.51 25.61
C TRP A 30 -3.35 11.28 26.95
N GLY A 31 -2.81 12.49 26.98
CA GLY A 31 -2.85 13.34 28.17
C GLY A 31 -4.27 13.68 28.61
N TRP A 32 -5.15 14.00 27.66
CA TRP A 32 -6.58 14.20 27.94
C TRP A 32 -7.24 12.95 28.53
N ALA A 33 -7.00 11.77 27.94
CA ALA A 33 -7.54 10.52 28.44
C ALA A 33 -7.08 10.24 29.88
N MET A 34 -5.80 10.49 30.17
CA MET A 34 -5.24 10.34 31.52
C MET A 34 -5.85 11.30 32.53
N GLY A 35 -5.99 12.59 32.16
CA GLY A 35 -6.64 13.56 33.02
C GLY A 35 -8.10 13.21 33.31
N ALA A 36 -8.82 12.67 32.33
CA ALA A 36 -10.19 12.22 32.52
C ALA A 36 -10.29 11.01 33.46
N ILE A 37 -9.41 10.01 33.29
CA ILE A 37 -9.32 8.84 34.18
C ILE A 37 -9.04 9.29 35.63
N GLU A 38 -8.11 10.23 35.82
CA GLU A 38 -7.76 10.69 37.16
C GLU A 38 -8.88 11.49 37.81
N THR A 39 -9.59 12.31 37.03
CA THR A 39 -10.79 13.03 37.50
C THR A 39 -11.89 12.07 37.92
N LEU A 40 -12.10 10.97 37.18
CA LEU A 40 -13.08 9.94 37.56
C LEU A 40 -12.67 9.19 38.83
N ARG A 41 -11.36 9.00 39.05
CA ARG A 41 -10.84 8.33 40.24
C ARG A 41 -10.97 9.19 41.50
N GLN A 42 -10.83 10.51 41.36
CA GLN A 42 -10.93 11.47 42.44
C GLN A 42 -11.99 12.52 42.06
N PRO A 43 -13.28 12.16 42.14
CA PRO A 43 -14.34 13.09 41.77
C PRO A 43 -14.24 14.33 42.66
N PRO A 44 -14.18 15.53 42.09
CA PRO A 44 -14.18 16.78 42.84
C PRO A 44 -15.60 17.04 43.38
N VAL A 45 -15.94 16.37 44.48
CA VAL A 45 -17.19 16.60 45.21
C VAL A 45 -17.04 17.89 46.00
N ASP A 46 -18.10 18.71 46.04
CA ASP A 46 -18.20 19.95 46.82
C ASP A 46 -17.29 21.13 46.40
N MET A 47 -16.62 21.05 45.25
CA MET A 47 -15.86 22.20 44.71
C MET A 47 -16.77 23.22 44.01
N PRO A 48 -16.60 24.53 44.25
CA PRO A 48 -17.20 25.58 43.43
C PRO A 48 -16.85 25.40 41.94
N LEU A 49 -17.79 25.72 41.04
CA LEU A 49 -17.63 25.52 39.58
C LEU A 49 -16.34 26.16 39.03
N ALA A 50 -15.96 27.34 39.52
CA ALA A 50 -14.74 28.01 39.09
C ALA A 50 -13.47 27.21 39.46
N GLN A 51 -13.40 26.70 40.69
CA GLN A 51 -12.29 25.86 41.16
C GLN A 51 -12.27 24.52 40.43
N LEU A 52 -13.44 23.93 40.15
CA LEU A 52 -13.56 22.72 39.34
C LEU A 52 -12.95 22.93 37.94
N VAL A 53 -13.32 24.01 37.25
CA VAL A 53 -12.79 24.31 35.90
C VAL A 53 -11.28 24.53 35.94
N GLN A 54 -10.78 25.26 36.95
CA GLN A 54 -9.34 25.49 37.14
C GLN A 54 -8.58 24.19 37.41
N PHE A 55 -9.12 23.32 38.29
CA PHE A 55 -8.58 22.00 38.59
C PHE A 55 -8.48 21.13 37.33
N LEU A 56 -9.58 21.03 36.58
CA LEU A 56 -9.63 20.26 35.34
C LEU A 56 -8.65 20.82 34.30
N ALA A 57 -8.59 22.15 34.13
CA ALA A 57 -7.66 22.78 33.20
C ALA A 57 -6.19 22.48 33.58
N ALA A 58 -5.82 22.64 34.84
CA ALA A 58 -4.47 22.33 35.34
C ALA A 58 -4.11 20.85 35.12
N MET A 59 -5.04 19.95 35.41
CA MET A 59 -4.89 18.51 35.17
C MET A 59 -4.71 18.20 33.69
N MET A 60 -5.54 18.77 32.82
CA MET A 60 -5.42 18.58 31.37
C MET A 60 -4.08 19.09 30.84
N ILE A 61 -3.60 20.24 31.32
CA ILE A 61 -2.32 20.82 30.91
C ILE A 61 -1.17 19.90 31.34
N LEU A 62 -1.14 19.49 32.61
CA LEU A 62 -0.08 18.63 33.16
C LEU A 62 0.02 17.29 32.43
N TRP A 63 -1.11 16.61 32.25
CA TRP A 63 -1.14 15.31 31.57
C TRP A 63 -0.89 15.44 30.06
N SER A 64 -1.33 16.54 29.42
CA SER A 64 -1.00 16.81 28.02
C SER A 64 0.49 17.04 27.83
N ALA A 65 1.14 17.81 28.70
CA ALA A 65 2.59 18.01 28.65
C ALA A 65 3.33 16.67 28.79
N THR A 66 2.91 15.85 29.75
CA THR A 66 3.46 14.49 29.96
C THR A 66 3.27 13.62 28.72
N GLY A 67 2.08 13.64 28.10
CA GLY A 67 1.78 12.91 26.87
C GLY A 67 2.59 13.38 25.66
N LEU A 68 2.81 14.68 25.53
CA LEU A 68 3.68 15.26 24.50
C LEU A 68 5.14 14.80 24.69
N CYS A 69 5.64 14.78 25.92
CA CYS A 69 6.96 14.22 26.24
C CYS A 69 7.06 12.76 25.81
N TRP A 70 6.07 11.93 26.12
CA TRP A 70 6.00 10.54 25.67
C TRP A 70 5.99 10.42 24.15
N ALA A 71 5.18 11.22 23.45
CA ALA A 71 5.10 11.19 21.99
C ALA A 71 6.44 11.56 21.33
N VAL A 72 7.09 12.62 21.81
CA VAL A 72 8.39 13.08 21.32
C VAL A 72 9.47 12.03 21.59
N ALA A 73 9.59 11.57 22.84
CA ALA A 73 10.59 10.58 23.24
C ALA A 73 10.44 9.27 22.46
N THR A 74 9.20 8.78 22.32
CA THR A 74 8.89 7.54 21.60
C THR A 74 9.16 7.66 20.11
N ARG A 75 8.87 8.82 19.51
CA ARG A 75 9.16 9.08 18.09
C ARG A 75 10.66 9.19 17.81
N LEU A 76 11.40 9.90 18.66
CA LEU A 76 12.86 10.00 18.56
C LEU A 76 13.50 8.60 18.72
N ALA A 77 12.99 7.81 19.65
CA ALA A 77 13.41 6.43 19.87
C ALA A 77 13.07 5.50 18.68
N GLY A 78 11.90 5.64 18.08
CA GLY A 78 11.37 4.72 17.06
C GLY A 78 12.13 4.70 15.73
N GLN A 79 13.02 5.66 15.48
CA GLN A 79 13.71 5.79 14.18
C GLN A 79 14.79 4.73 13.97
N ARG A 80 15.49 4.27 15.02
CA ARG A 80 16.68 3.39 14.88
C ARG A 80 16.93 2.40 16.02
N LEU A 81 16.05 2.30 17.01
CA LEU A 81 16.36 1.57 18.25
C LEU A 81 15.87 0.12 18.25
N SER A 82 16.67 -0.75 18.85
CA SER A 82 16.31 -2.11 19.23
C SER A 82 15.29 -2.11 20.39
N ALA A 83 14.60 -3.23 20.60
CA ALA A 83 13.62 -3.36 21.68
C ALA A 83 14.21 -2.99 23.06
N LEU A 84 15.44 -3.41 23.34
CA LEU A 84 16.13 -3.11 24.60
C LEU A 84 16.30 -1.60 24.83
N ARG A 85 16.65 -0.84 23.79
CA ARG A 85 16.79 0.62 23.89
C ARG A 85 15.43 1.34 24.01
N MET A 86 14.35 0.77 23.46
CA MET A 86 13.00 1.28 23.72
C MET A 86 12.58 1.06 25.17
N VAL A 87 12.86 -0.12 25.73
CA VAL A 87 12.58 -0.43 27.14
C VAL A 87 13.39 0.47 28.07
N SER A 88 14.69 0.67 27.80
CA SER A 88 15.50 1.58 28.61
C SER A 88 15.02 3.02 28.54
N ASN A 89 14.63 3.50 27.34
CA ASN A 89 14.09 4.85 27.18
C ASN A 89 12.74 5.01 27.89
N TRP A 90 11.89 3.98 27.85
CA TRP A 90 10.63 3.95 28.61
C TRP A 90 10.90 4.05 30.11
N LEU A 91 11.76 3.19 30.67
CA LEU A 91 12.10 3.24 32.09
C LEU A 91 12.66 4.59 32.52
N LEU A 92 13.63 5.14 31.77
CA LEU A 92 14.22 6.44 32.06
C LEU A 92 13.19 7.57 32.00
N MET A 93 12.30 7.57 31.01
CA MET A 93 11.23 8.57 30.91
C MET A 93 10.22 8.44 32.05
N SER A 94 9.83 7.21 32.42
CA SER A 94 8.92 6.98 33.55
C SER A 94 9.52 7.50 34.85
N LEU A 95 10.80 7.24 35.13
CA LEU A 95 11.47 7.74 36.32
C LEU A 95 11.57 9.27 36.31
N SER A 96 12.09 9.85 35.23
CA SER A 96 12.32 11.29 35.11
C SER A 96 11.03 12.12 35.14
N LEU A 97 10.01 11.73 34.37
CA LEU A 97 8.73 12.46 34.35
C LEU A 97 7.99 12.34 35.68
N SER A 98 8.11 11.21 36.38
CA SER A 98 7.50 11.03 37.70
C SER A 98 8.18 11.88 38.76
N ALA A 99 9.52 11.98 38.72
CA ALA A 99 10.27 12.87 39.61
C ALA A 99 9.88 14.33 39.38
N ILE A 100 9.78 14.76 38.12
CA ILE A 100 9.35 16.12 37.75
C ILE A 100 7.92 16.39 38.22
N ASN A 101 6.97 15.48 37.94
CA ASN A 101 5.58 15.65 38.33
C ASN A 101 5.41 15.67 39.85
N ALA A 102 6.09 14.78 40.58
CA ALA A 102 6.08 14.77 42.04
C ALA A 102 6.68 16.05 42.62
N LEU A 103 7.78 16.56 42.03
CA LEU A 103 8.36 17.83 42.44
C LEU A 103 7.38 18.98 42.21
N LEU A 104 6.72 19.04 41.05
CA LEU A 104 5.73 20.08 40.73
C LEU A 104 4.54 20.06 41.71
N MET A 105 4.07 18.86 42.09
CA MET A 105 2.99 18.68 43.07
C MET A 105 3.38 19.14 44.48
N VAL A 106 4.63 18.95 44.90
CA VAL A 106 5.12 19.31 46.25
C VAL A 106 5.59 20.77 46.33
N SER A 107 6.08 21.33 45.23
CA SER A 107 6.69 22.67 45.20
C SER A 107 5.69 23.82 45.03
N HIS A 108 4.38 23.56 44.99
CA HIS A 108 3.32 24.57 44.90
C HIS A 108 3.63 25.66 43.84
N THR A 109 4.08 25.28 42.64
CA THR A 109 4.66 26.18 41.62
C THR A 109 3.67 27.20 41.01
N GLY A 110 2.49 27.41 41.61
CA GLY A 110 1.46 28.34 41.11
C GLY A 110 0.75 27.86 39.84
N LEU A 111 1.16 26.70 39.28
CA LEU A 111 0.52 26.05 38.13
C LEU A 111 -0.60 25.07 38.53
N GLY A 112 -0.78 24.84 39.83
CA GLY A 112 -1.86 24.03 40.36
C GLY A 112 -2.34 24.58 41.69
N ILE A 113 -3.66 24.78 41.77
CA ILE A 113 -4.45 24.53 42.98
C ILE A 113 -3.95 25.39 44.16
N ASP A 114 -4.49 26.61 44.28
CA ASP A 114 -4.25 27.51 45.42
C ASP A 114 -4.26 26.74 46.74
N ASP A 115 -3.53 27.23 47.75
CA ASP A 115 -3.41 26.62 49.09
C ASP A 115 -4.78 26.17 49.65
N GLU A 116 -5.87 26.91 49.33
CA GLU A 116 -7.25 26.55 49.68
C GLU A 116 -7.72 25.20 49.12
N THR A 117 -7.35 24.88 47.88
CA THR A 117 -7.72 23.61 47.24
C THR A 117 -6.82 22.45 47.68
N ALA A 118 -5.57 22.71 48.09
CA ALA A 118 -4.73 21.72 48.78
C ALA A 118 -5.24 21.43 50.20
N VAL A 119 -5.83 22.43 50.86
CA VAL A 119 -6.52 22.30 52.16
C VAL A 119 -7.83 21.53 52.02
N LEU A 120 -8.60 21.71 50.94
CA LEU A 120 -9.84 20.96 50.68
C LEU A 120 -9.60 19.44 50.50
N ILE A 121 -8.46 19.05 49.93
CA ILE A 121 -8.06 17.64 49.79
C ILE A 121 -7.50 17.06 51.12
N GLY A 122 -7.30 17.91 52.14
CA GLY A 122 -7.08 17.50 53.52
C GLY A 122 -5.73 16.83 53.82
N ARG A 123 -4.78 16.81 52.87
CA ARG A 123 -3.49 16.15 53.08
C ARG A 123 -2.38 16.75 52.23
N ARG A 124 -1.34 17.28 52.88
CA ARG A 124 -0.03 17.48 52.23
C ARG A 124 0.45 16.11 51.73
N VAL A 125 0.43 15.91 50.42
CA VAL A 125 0.91 14.67 49.83
C VAL A 125 2.43 14.65 49.96
N SER A 126 2.97 13.68 50.70
CA SER A 126 4.41 13.48 50.78
C SER A 126 4.98 13.19 49.39
N PHE A 127 6.19 13.68 49.10
CA PHE A 127 6.89 13.44 47.83
C PHE A 127 6.87 11.95 47.44
N ASP A 128 7.15 11.05 48.38
CA ASP A 128 7.20 9.61 48.12
C ASP A 128 5.87 9.05 47.60
N ALA A 129 4.76 9.51 48.15
CA ALA A 129 3.42 9.11 47.71
C ALA A 129 3.08 9.67 46.33
N ALA A 130 3.40 10.95 46.08
CA ALA A 130 3.22 11.57 44.76
C ALA A 130 4.10 10.90 43.70
N TYR A 131 5.35 10.60 44.04
CA TYR A 131 6.30 9.92 43.16
C TYR A 131 5.87 8.49 42.87
N ALA A 132 5.48 7.70 43.88
CA ALA A 132 5.01 6.34 43.68
C ALA A 132 3.76 6.28 42.78
N HIS A 133 2.81 7.20 42.99
CA HIS A 133 1.60 7.29 42.17
C HIS A 133 1.92 7.68 40.72
N THR A 134 2.69 8.75 40.52
CA THR A 134 3.06 9.21 39.17
C THR A 134 3.95 8.20 38.46
N LEU A 135 4.84 7.50 39.18
CA LEU A 135 5.66 6.42 38.65
C LEU A 135 4.81 5.26 38.16
N TRP A 136 3.84 4.80 38.96
CA TRP A 136 2.93 3.75 38.55
C TRP A 136 2.14 4.15 37.29
N MET A 137 1.57 5.36 37.28
CA MET A 137 0.82 5.89 36.14
C MET A 137 1.70 5.98 34.88
N ASN A 138 2.88 6.58 34.98
CA ASN A 138 3.80 6.75 33.86
C ASN A 138 4.39 5.44 33.38
N ALA A 139 4.67 4.49 34.27
CA ALA A 139 5.16 3.16 33.89
C ALA A 139 4.09 2.41 33.10
N VAL A 140 2.87 2.27 33.65
CA VAL A 140 1.80 1.48 33.04
C VAL A 140 1.29 2.14 31.76
N PHE A 141 0.80 3.38 31.84
CA PHE A 141 0.16 4.03 30.69
C PHE A 141 1.17 4.53 29.66
N GLY A 142 2.34 4.97 30.09
CA GLY A 142 3.45 5.26 29.18
C GLY A 142 3.95 4.00 28.48
N GLY A 143 3.96 2.86 29.19
CA GLY A 143 4.30 1.55 28.62
C GLY A 143 3.31 1.13 27.53
N PHE A 144 2.00 1.27 27.78
CA PHE A 144 0.98 1.01 26.76
C PHE A 144 1.11 1.94 25.55
N TYR A 145 1.40 3.22 25.76
CA TYR A 145 1.65 4.16 24.67
C TYR A 145 2.84 3.71 23.80
N VAL A 146 3.97 3.39 24.42
CA VAL A 146 5.19 2.93 23.73
C VAL A 146 4.94 1.62 22.98
N ALA A 147 4.28 0.66 23.61
CA ALA A 147 3.95 -0.63 23.00
C ALA A 147 3.00 -0.48 21.80
N GLY A 148 1.94 0.32 21.95
CA GLY A 148 1.00 0.62 20.88
C GLY A 148 1.66 1.32 19.69
N TYR A 149 2.52 2.31 19.97
CA TYR A 149 3.28 3.00 18.93
C TYR A 149 4.24 2.05 18.20
N TRP A 150 4.93 1.16 18.95
CA TRP A 150 5.82 0.17 18.36
C TRP A 150 5.08 -0.82 17.46
N ALA A 151 3.94 -1.34 17.91
CA ALA A 151 3.07 -2.22 17.13
C ALA A 151 2.59 -1.53 15.86
N PHE A 152 2.18 -0.26 15.97
CA PHE A 152 1.79 0.55 14.82
C PHE A 152 2.93 0.71 13.80
N LEU A 153 4.14 1.08 14.24
CA LEU A 153 5.29 1.18 13.35
C LEU A 153 5.63 -0.16 12.67
N ARG A 154 5.54 -1.26 13.41
CA ARG A 154 5.73 -2.61 12.86
C ARG A 154 4.69 -2.92 11.79
N ALA A 155 3.42 -2.58 12.02
CA ALA A 155 2.34 -2.77 11.05
C ALA A 155 2.57 -1.93 9.77
N VAL A 156 2.95 -0.66 9.91
CA VAL A 156 3.26 0.21 8.76
C VAL A 156 4.43 -0.33 7.95
N ARG A 157 5.51 -0.78 8.61
CA ARG A 157 6.67 -1.40 7.94
C ARG A 157 6.27 -2.68 7.20
N SER A 158 5.45 -3.53 7.82
CA SER A 158 4.95 -4.75 7.19
C SER A 158 4.13 -4.45 5.94
N ARG A 159 3.21 -3.49 6.01
CA ARG A 159 2.39 -3.07 4.86
C ARG A 159 3.24 -2.51 3.72
N ARG A 160 4.27 -1.71 4.02
CA ARG A 160 5.20 -1.19 3.00
C ARG A 160 5.97 -2.32 2.31
N ARG A 161 6.44 -3.31 3.06
CA ARG A 161 7.12 -4.48 2.48
C ARG A 161 6.19 -5.29 1.58
N LEU A 162 4.95 -5.52 2.02
CA LEU A 162 3.95 -6.21 1.19
C LEU A 162 3.64 -5.44 -0.10
N ALA A 163 3.49 -4.11 -0.02
CA ALA A 163 3.28 -3.27 -1.20
C ALA A 163 4.47 -3.33 -2.17
N GLN A 164 5.71 -3.37 -1.67
CA GLN A 164 6.91 -3.54 -2.50
C GLN A 164 6.94 -4.91 -3.19
N VAL A 165 6.59 -5.97 -2.48
CA VAL A 165 6.50 -7.32 -3.06
C VAL A 165 5.42 -7.38 -4.13
N GLN A 166 4.26 -6.76 -3.90
CA GLN A 166 3.19 -6.69 -4.90
C GLN A 166 3.62 -5.97 -6.18
N LEU A 167 4.38 -4.87 -6.06
CA LEU A 167 4.93 -4.17 -7.22
C LEU A 167 5.94 -5.04 -7.99
N ALA A 168 6.83 -5.75 -7.28
CA ALA A 168 7.77 -6.66 -7.93
C ALA A 168 7.06 -7.81 -8.67
N LEU A 169 6.00 -8.37 -8.08
CA LEU A 169 5.19 -9.40 -8.72
C LEU A 169 4.43 -8.88 -9.95
N SER A 170 3.95 -7.63 -9.92
CA SER A 170 3.31 -7.03 -11.11
C SER A 170 4.31 -6.80 -12.23
N ASP A 171 5.55 -6.43 -11.91
CA ASP A 171 6.61 -6.23 -12.89
C ASP A 171 7.02 -7.56 -13.53
N GLU A 172 7.19 -8.63 -12.71
CA GLU A 172 7.46 -9.97 -13.21
C GLU A 172 6.33 -10.51 -14.10
N ALA A 173 5.07 -10.30 -13.70
CA ALA A 173 3.92 -10.70 -14.50
C ALA A 173 3.89 -9.98 -15.86
N ALA A 174 4.22 -8.69 -15.91
CA ALA A 174 4.32 -7.92 -17.15
C ALA A 174 5.46 -8.45 -18.05
N LEU A 175 6.63 -8.76 -17.48
CA LEU A 175 7.75 -9.36 -18.21
C LEU A 175 7.41 -10.74 -18.78
N LEU A 176 6.74 -11.59 -17.99
CA LEU A 176 6.27 -12.90 -18.46
C LEU A 176 5.22 -12.76 -19.58
N GLN A 177 4.33 -11.78 -19.49
CA GLN A 177 3.35 -11.51 -20.53
C GLN A 177 4.02 -11.02 -21.82
N ALA A 178 5.03 -10.14 -21.71
CA ALA A 178 5.83 -9.69 -22.84
C ALA A 178 6.63 -10.84 -23.49
N ALA A 179 7.22 -11.73 -22.68
CA ALA A 179 7.91 -12.92 -23.16
C ALA A 179 6.96 -13.89 -23.88
N ARG A 180 5.75 -14.09 -23.35
CA ARG A 180 4.71 -14.89 -24.02
C ARG A 180 4.30 -14.26 -25.36
N LEU A 181 4.05 -12.96 -25.40
CA LEU A 181 3.74 -12.26 -26.65
C LEU A 181 4.88 -12.35 -27.68
N ASN A 182 6.14 -12.23 -27.25
CA ASN A 182 7.29 -12.40 -28.14
C ASN A 182 7.43 -13.84 -28.65
N SER A 183 7.18 -14.85 -27.81
CA SER A 183 7.17 -16.25 -28.26
C SER A 183 6.05 -16.53 -29.28
N LEU A 184 4.88 -15.92 -29.11
CA LEU A 184 3.77 -16.04 -30.06
C LEU A 184 4.08 -15.32 -31.39
N ARG A 185 4.71 -14.14 -31.34
CA ARG A 185 5.17 -13.43 -32.54
C ARG A 185 6.26 -14.18 -33.31
N GLY A 186 7.15 -14.90 -32.61
CA GLY A 186 8.18 -15.72 -33.25
C GLY A 186 7.61 -16.96 -33.97
N ALA A 187 6.53 -17.55 -33.44
CA ALA A 187 5.91 -18.75 -34.01
C ALA A 187 5.00 -18.45 -35.22
N LEU A 188 4.28 -17.31 -35.19
CA LEU A 188 3.29 -16.93 -36.20
C LEU A 188 3.88 -16.00 -37.27
N GLN A 189 4.13 -16.53 -38.48
CA GLN A 189 4.47 -15.70 -39.66
C GLN A 189 3.20 -15.07 -40.27
N PRO A 190 3.01 -13.73 -40.18
CA PRO A 190 1.77 -13.08 -40.63
C PRO A 190 1.54 -13.17 -42.14
N SER A 191 2.61 -13.17 -42.93
CA SER A 191 2.55 -13.25 -44.39
C SER A 191 1.93 -14.56 -44.88
N VAL A 192 2.26 -15.69 -44.23
CA VAL A 192 1.72 -17.01 -44.58
C VAL A 192 0.22 -17.09 -44.25
N LEU A 193 -0.20 -16.52 -43.12
CA LEU A 193 -1.62 -16.49 -42.74
C LEU A 193 -2.46 -15.66 -43.72
N ILE A 194 -1.96 -14.48 -44.10
CA ILE A 194 -2.64 -13.59 -45.06
C ILE A 194 -2.72 -14.26 -46.45
N ALA A 195 -1.64 -14.92 -46.89
CA ALA A 195 -1.63 -15.66 -48.14
C ALA A 195 -2.64 -16.82 -48.13
N ALA A 196 -2.66 -17.61 -47.05
CA ALA A 196 -3.60 -18.72 -46.87
C ALA A 196 -5.06 -18.24 -46.91
N ILE A 197 -5.41 -17.17 -46.19
CA ILE A 197 -6.78 -16.60 -46.18
C ILE A 197 -7.19 -16.09 -47.57
N ARG A 198 -6.27 -15.45 -48.30
CA ARG A 198 -6.53 -14.96 -49.65
C ARG A 198 -6.83 -16.11 -50.61
N VAL A 199 -6.04 -17.19 -50.56
CA VAL A 199 -6.24 -18.39 -51.38
C VAL A 199 -7.50 -19.14 -50.96
N LEU A 200 -7.78 -19.24 -49.67
CA LEU A 200 -9.00 -19.86 -49.14
C LEU A 200 -10.25 -19.19 -49.69
N ARG A 201 -10.29 -17.85 -49.68
CA ARG A 201 -11.41 -17.07 -50.23
C ARG A 201 -11.59 -17.32 -51.73
N GLN A 202 -10.49 -17.34 -52.48
CA GLN A 202 -10.54 -17.60 -53.92
C GLN A 202 -10.97 -19.04 -54.25
N ARG A 203 -10.60 -20.01 -53.41
CA ARG A 203 -10.96 -21.42 -53.60
C ARG A 203 -12.40 -21.72 -53.22
N TYR A 204 -12.96 -21.08 -52.18
CA TYR A 204 -14.37 -21.30 -51.80
C TYR A 204 -15.36 -21.00 -52.93
N ASP A 205 -15.05 -20.04 -53.78
CA ASP A 205 -15.91 -19.64 -54.91
C ASP A 205 -15.86 -20.65 -56.09
N VAL A 206 -14.86 -21.54 -56.13
CA VAL A 206 -14.61 -22.48 -57.25
C VAL A 206 -14.76 -23.93 -56.83
N ASP A 207 -14.19 -24.30 -55.68
CA ASP A 207 -14.18 -25.65 -55.13
C ASP A 207 -14.20 -25.59 -53.58
N PRO A 208 -15.40 -25.74 -52.96
CA PRO A 208 -15.54 -25.67 -51.51
C PRO A 208 -14.84 -26.83 -50.79
N ALA A 209 -14.73 -28.01 -51.41
CA ALA A 209 -14.08 -29.17 -50.78
C ALA A 209 -12.57 -28.96 -50.66
N ALA A 210 -11.94 -28.38 -51.70
CA ALA A 210 -10.52 -28.01 -51.66
C ALA A 210 -10.25 -26.84 -50.69
N ALA A 211 -11.20 -25.93 -50.51
CA ALA A 211 -11.11 -24.86 -49.53
C ALA A 211 -11.17 -25.40 -48.09
N ASP A 212 -12.06 -26.35 -47.79
CA ASP A 212 -12.13 -27.01 -46.49
C ASP A 212 -10.83 -27.74 -46.15
N ALA A 213 -10.24 -28.44 -47.13
CA ALA A 213 -8.93 -29.07 -46.93
C ALA A 213 -7.83 -28.04 -46.60
N LEU A 214 -7.79 -26.89 -47.26
CA LEU A 214 -6.83 -25.82 -46.96
C LEU A 214 -7.10 -25.19 -45.57
N LEU A 215 -8.38 -25.08 -45.16
CA LEU A 215 -8.77 -24.63 -43.84
C LEU A 215 -8.26 -25.58 -42.75
N ASP A 216 -8.34 -26.89 -42.96
CA ASP A 216 -7.82 -27.90 -42.03
C ASP A 216 -6.30 -27.76 -41.83
N HIS A 217 -5.55 -27.49 -42.91
CA HIS A 217 -4.10 -27.25 -42.83
C HIS A 217 -3.79 -25.94 -42.07
N LEU A 218 -4.61 -24.91 -42.25
CA LEU A 218 -4.49 -23.65 -41.53
C LEU A 218 -4.81 -23.82 -40.03
N VAL A 219 -5.86 -24.57 -39.69
CA VAL A 219 -6.24 -24.91 -38.32
C VAL A 219 -5.15 -25.77 -37.65
N ALA A 220 -4.59 -26.75 -38.37
CA ALA A 220 -3.48 -27.56 -37.88
C ALA A 220 -2.22 -26.71 -37.58
N TYR A 221 -1.89 -25.77 -38.46
CA TYR A 221 -0.79 -24.81 -38.26
C TYR A 221 -1.03 -23.90 -37.04
N LEU A 222 -2.24 -23.33 -36.89
CA LEU A 222 -2.59 -22.49 -35.74
C LEU A 222 -2.59 -23.29 -34.43
N ARG A 223 -3.10 -24.52 -34.43
CA ARG A 223 -3.08 -25.41 -33.27
C ARG A 223 -1.66 -25.80 -32.88
N ALA A 224 -0.78 -26.04 -33.87
CA ALA A 224 0.64 -26.29 -33.63
C ALA A 224 1.36 -25.05 -33.06
N ALA A 225 1.01 -23.85 -33.55
CA ALA A 225 1.58 -22.58 -33.09
C ALA A 225 1.14 -22.19 -31.67
N VAL A 226 -0.08 -22.55 -31.26
CA VAL A 226 -0.62 -22.28 -29.92
C VAL A 226 -0.25 -23.37 -28.90
N GLY A 227 0.02 -24.60 -29.33
CA GLY A 227 0.27 -25.80 -28.49
C GLY A 227 1.57 -25.85 -27.67
N GLY A 228 2.31 -24.74 -27.54
CA GLY A 228 3.27 -24.43 -26.48
C GLY A 228 4.16 -25.54 -25.89
N SER A 229 5.36 -25.73 -26.46
CA SER A 229 6.56 -26.19 -25.72
C SER A 229 7.83 -26.03 -26.57
N ALA A 230 8.76 -25.20 -26.12
CA ALA A 230 9.73 -24.42 -26.93
C ALA A 230 10.69 -25.16 -27.88
N ARG A 231 10.80 -26.49 -27.85
CA ARG A 231 11.66 -27.25 -28.79
C ARG A 231 10.87 -28.18 -29.71
N ALA A 232 9.96 -28.99 -29.16
CA ALA A 232 9.10 -29.87 -29.95
C ALA A 232 8.01 -29.09 -30.73
N SER A 233 7.58 -27.93 -30.21
CA SER A 233 6.65 -27.03 -30.89
C SER A 233 7.27 -26.39 -32.14
N ASN A 234 8.53 -25.97 -32.11
CA ASN A 234 9.13 -25.28 -33.26
C ASN A 234 9.27 -26.18 -34.50
N ALA A 235 9.64 -27.46 -34.32
CA ALA A 235 9.71 -28.42 -35.42
C ALA A 235 8.31 -28.72 -36.00
N ARG A 236 7.32 -28.98 -35.14
CA ARG A 236 5.93 -29.21 -35.55
C ARG A 236 5.29 -28.01 -36.23
N VAL A 237 5.60 -26.79 -35.75
CA VAL A 237 5.17 -25.54 -36.37
C VAL A 237 5.84 -25.35 -37.73
N ALA A 238 7.12 -25.69 -37.87
CA ALA A 238 7.81 -25.63 -39.16
C ALA A 238 7.23 -26.63 -40.17
N GLU A 239 6.95 -27.86 -39.75
CA GLU A 239 6.31 -28.89 -40.57
C GLU A 239 4.90 -28.49 -41.00
N ALA A 240 4.06 -28.05 -40.06
CA ALA A 240 2.70 -27.58 -40.37
C ALA A 240 2.72 -26.33 -41.27
N ARG A 241 3.71 -25.44 -41.10
CA ARG A 241 3.90 -24.29 -41.99
C ARG A 241 4.27 -24.71 -43.41
N GLN A 242 5.17 -25.68 -43.53
CA GLN A 242 5.58 -26.20 -44.83
C GLN A 242 4.41 -26.90 -45.52
N ALA A 243 3.62 -27.69 -44.80
CA ALA A 243 2.40 -28.30 -45.33
C ALA A 243 1.38 -27.27 -45.81
N LEU A 244 1.15 -26.20 -45.03
CA LEU A 244 0.28 -25.09 -45.44
C LEU A 244 0.83 -24.36 -46.67
N ARG A 245 2.14 -24.12 -46.74
CA ARG A 245 2.78 -23.47 -47.90
C ARG A 245 2.67 -24.34 -49.15
N ASN A 246 2.93 -25.64 -49.03
CA ASN A 246 2.77 -26.59 -50.12
C ASN A 246 1.31 -26.62 -50.62
N ALA A 247 0.33 -26.59 -49.70
CA ALA A 247 -1.10 -26.56 -50.08
C ALA A 247 -1.50 -25.24 -50.79
N ILE A 248 -0.85 -24.13 -50.44
CA ILE A 248 -1.00 -22.84 -51.14
C ILE A 248 -0.38 -22.91 -52.54
N GLU A 249 0.81 -23.51 -52.66
CA GLU A 249 1.63 -23.55 -53.89
C GLU A 249 1.29 -24.72 -54.83
N ASP A 250 0.45 -25.67 -54.41
CA ASP A 250 0.13 -26.88 -55.17
C ASP A 250 -0.38 -26.58 -56.59
N PRO A 251 0.41 -26.90 -57.64
CA PRO A 251 0.06 -26.63 -59.03
C PRO A 251 -1.04 -27.56 -59.55
N ALA A 252 -1.38 -28.64 -58.84
CA ALA A 252 -2.54 -29.48 -59.17
C ALA A 252 -3.87 -28.70 -59.15
N PHE A 253 -3.87 -27.48 -58.58
CA PHE A 253 -4.99 -26.55 -58.53
C PHE A 253 -4.66 -25.17 -59.10
N ALA A 254 -3.60 -25.03 -59.89
CA ALA A 254 -3.40 -23.85 -60.72
C ALA A 254 -4.50 -23.83 -61.78
N ILE A 255 -5.62 -23.18 -61.48
CA ILE A 255 -6.68 -22.93 -62.46
C ILE A 255 -5.99 -22.28 -63.67
N PRO A 256 -5.98 -22.92 -64.85
CA PRO A 256 -5.55 -22.25 -66.06
C PRO A 256 -6.47 -21.05 -66.18
N ILE A 257 -5.93 -19.84 -66.06
CA ILE A 257 -6.65 -18.62 -66.38
C ILE A 257 -6.84 -18.67 -67.88
N THR A 258 -7.84 -19.43 -68.32
CA THR A 258 -8.28 -19.42 -69.71
C THR A 258 -8.84 -18.03 -69.91
N PRO A 259 -8.23 -17.16 -70.75
CA PRO A 259 -8.74 -15.82 -70.95
C PRO A 259 -10.19 -15.97 -71.41
N GLY A 260 -11.11 -15.37 -70.65
CA GLY A 260 -12.54 -15.51 -70.86
C GLY A 260 -12.88 -15.26 -72.33
N LYS A 261 -13.50 -16.25 -72.97
CA LYS A 261 -14.13 -16.08 -74.28
C LYS A 261 -15.11 -14.90 -74.15
N PRO A 262 -14.95 -13.82 -74.93
CA PRO A 262 -15.85 -12.68 -74.82
C PRO A 262 -17.29 -13.13 -75.10
N PRO A 263 -18.29 -12.54 -74.41
CA PRO A 263 -19.68 -12.93 -74.53
C PRO A 263 -20.14 -12.81 -75.98
N SER A 264 -20.46 -13.96 -76.58
CA SER A 264 -21.11 -14.05 -77.88
C SER A 264 -22.56 -13.60 -77.71
N GLY A 265 -22.82 -12.32 -77.98
CA GLY A 265 -24.16 -11.76 -77.79
C GLY A 265 -24.30 -10.27 -78.08
N ALA A 266 -23.47 -9.69 -78.94
CA ALA A 266 -23.70 -8.34 -79.46
C ALA A 266 -23.57 -8.39 -81.00
N THR A 267 -24.68 -8.70 -81.65
CA THR A 267 -24.90 -8.41 -83.07
C THR A 267 -25.50 -7.01 -83.23
N PRO A 268 -25.19 -6.33 -84.35
CA PRO A 268 -25.36 -4.89 -84.56
C PRO A 268 -26.80 -4.40 -84.65
#